data_AF-A0A960DRY6-F1
#
_entry.id   AF-A0A960DRY6-F1
#
_cell.length_a   1.000
_cell.length_b   1.000
_cell.length_c   1.000
_cell.angle_alpha   90.00
_cell.angle_beta   90.00
_cell.angle_gamma   90.00
#
_symmetry.space_group_name_H-M   'P 1'
#
loop_
_entity.id
_entity.type
_entity.pdbx_description
1 polymer ?
#
loop_
_entity_poly.entity_id
_entity_poly.type
_entity_poly.pdbx_seq_one_letter_code
_entity_poly.pdbx_strand_id
1 'polypeptide(L)' 'MSDRCDSCGDDGDDLLTVQRIYLEFDESNQPVGERLADEFETWCIVCRLTYPHQEVQAEA' A
#
# COMPACT_ATOMS: atom_id res chain seq x y z
N MET A 1 -5.88 11.60 8.32
CA MET A 1 -5.31 11.64 6.96
C MET A 1 -3.97 12.35 7.08
N SER A 2 -2.89 11.62 6.82
CA SER A 2 -1.53 12.16 6.83
C SER A 2 -1.36 13.13 5.67
N ASP A 3 -0.65 14.24 5.87
CA ASP A 3 -0.24 15.16 4.80
C ASP A 3 1.00 14.65 4.05
N ARG A 4 1.51 13.48 4.45
CA ARG A 4 2.68 12.82 3.86
C ARG A 4 2.34 11.42 3.39
N CYS A 5 3.08 10.97 2.39
CA CYS A 5 3.05 9.58 1.95
C CYS A 5 3.64 8.68 3.03
N ASP A 6 2.86 7.75 3.56
CA ASP A 6 3.32 6.82 4.62
C ASP A 6 4.39 5.85 4.11
N SER A 7 4.48 5.62 2.79
CA SER A 7 5.48 4.72 2.22
C SER A 7 6.85 5.37 1.96
N CYS A 8 6.92 6.64 1.58
CA CYS A 8 8.19 7.30 1.24
C CYS A 8 8.53 8.50 2.13
N GLY A 9 7.57 9.00 2.93
CA GLY A 9 7.72 10.14 3.84
C GLY A 9 7.66 11.51 3.17
N ASP A 10 7.46 11.57 1.85
CA ASP A 10 7.40 12.82 1.08
C ASP A 10 6.01 13.47 1.12
N ASP A 11 5.95 14.78 0.92
CA ASP A 11 4.73 15.59 0.83
C ASP A 11 4.07 15.43 -0.57
N GLY A 12 4.05 14.19 -1.08
CA GLY A 12 3.73 13.89 -2.48
C GLY A 12 2.29 14.23 -2.89
N ASP A 13 2.09 14.54 -4.17
CA ASP A 13 0.76 14.84 -4.72
C ASP A 13 -0.12 13.58 -4.83
N ASP A 14 -1.43 13.81 -4.88
CA ASP A 14 -2.46 12.78 -5.13
C ASP A 14 -2.40 11.61 -4.12
N LEU A 15 -2.38 12.00 -2.83
CA LEU A 15 -2.42 11.09 -1.69
C LEU A 15 -3.78 10.38 -1.62
N LEU A 16 -3.78 9.06 -1.77
CA LEU A 16 -4.96 8.21 -1.60
C LEU A 16 -4.78 7.20 -0.47
N THR A 17 -5.90 6.84 0.15
CA THR A 17 -5.93 5.74 1.13
C THR A 17 -5.86 4.39 0.42
N VAL A 18 -4.92 3.56 0.86
CA VAL A 18 -4.64 2.25 0.30
C VAL A 18 -4.46 1.22 1.41
N GLN A 19 -4.54 -0.05 1.03
CA GLN A 19 -4.09 -1.16 1.86
C GLN A 19 -2.98 -1.90 1.11
N ARG A 20 -1.78 -1.95 1.71
CA ARG A 20 -0.60 -2.57 1.10
C ARG A 20 -0.79 -4.08 0.97
N ILE A 21 -0.28 -4.66 -0.11
CA ILE A 21 -0.26 -6.12 -0.30
C ILE A 21 1.15 -6.63 -0.01
N TYR A 22 1.24 -7.64 0.86
CA TYR A 22 2.47 -8.37 1.17
C TYR A 22 2.42 -9.77 0.57
N LEU A 23 3.57 -10.24 0.07
CA LEU A 23 3.74 -11.63 -0.33
C LEU A 23 4.03 -12.50 0.89
N GLU A 24 3.34 -13.63 0.96
CA GLU A 24 3.58 -14.67 1.96
C GLU A 24 4.52 -15.72 1.38
N PHE A 25 5.50 -16.13 2.17
CA PHE A 25 6.50 -17.13 1.78
C PHE A 25 6.43 -18.33 2.71
N ASP A 26 6.64 -19.53 2.17
CA ASP A 26 6.81 -20.74 2.96
C ASP A 26 8.23 -20.86 3.55
N GLU A 27 8.47 -21.95 4.29
CA GLU A 27 9.78 -22.25 4.90
C GLU A 27 10.91 -22.46 3.88
N SER A 28 10.56 -22.73 2.61
CA SER A 28 11.49 -22.85 1.49
C SER A 28 11.65 -21.53 0.70
N ASN A 29 11.12 -20.43 1.24
CA ASN A 29 11.13 -19.09 0.65
C ASN A 29 10.49 -19.06 -0.75
N GLN A 30 9.46 -19.89 -0.97
CA GLN A 30 8.62 -19.84 -2.16
C GLN A 30 7.38 -18.98 -1.88
N PRO A 31 6.96 -18.11 -2.82
CA PRO A 31 5.74 -17.34 -2.65
C PRO A 31 4.52 -18.27 -2.69
N VAL A 32 3.69 -18.23 -1.64
CA VAL A 32 2.51 -19.10 -1.49
C VAL A 32 1.20 -18.32 -1.49
N GLY A 33 1.25 -16.99 -1.36
CA GLY A 33 0.06 -16.17 -1.33
C GLY A 33 0.36 -14.69 -1.21
N GLU A 34 -0.72 -13.92 -1.17
CA GLU A 34 -0.73 -12.49 -0.93
C GLU A 34 -1.68 -12.21 0.23
N ARG A 35 -1.27 -11.31 1.13
CA ARG A 35 -2.13 -10.80 2.19
C ARG A 35 -2.17 -9.28 2.17
N LEU A 36 -3.32 -8.73 2.51
CA LEU A 36 -3.46 -7.30 2.77
C LEU A 36 -2.84 -6.96 4.14
N ALA A 37 -2.30 -5.75 4.24
CA ALA A 37 -1.84 -5.17 5.50
C ALA A 37 -3.04 -4.89 6.41
N ASP A 38 -2.85 -5.04 7.72
CA ASP A 38 -3.91 -4.79 8.70
C ASP A 38 -4.22 -3.28 8.85
N GLU A 39 -3.26 -2.44 8.45
CA GLU A 39 -3.35 -0.98 8.54
C GLU A 39 -3.66 -0.37 7.16
N PHE A 40 -4.41 0.74 7.19
CA PHE A 40 -4.58 1.60 6.02
C PHE A 40 -3.47 2.64 5.98
N GLU A 41 -2.89 2.85 4.81
CA GLU A 41 -1.83 3.82 4.56
C GLU A 41 -2.32 4.90 3.58
N THR A 42 -1.69 6.07 3.61
CA THR A 42 -1.93 7.17 2.67
C THR A 42 -0.74 7.30 1.74
N TRP A 43 -0.91 7.04 0.44
CA TRP A 43 0.20 6.98 -0.52
C TRP A 43 0.06 7.95 -1.69
N CYS A 44 1.19 8.55 -2.08
CA CYS A 44 1.29 9.34 -3.31
C CYS A 44 1.23 8.46 -4.56
N ILE A 45 0.98 9.09 -5.71
CA ILE A 45 0.87 8.40 -7.01
C ILE A 45 2.11 7.56 -7.34
N VAL A 46 3.31 8.02 -7.00
CA VAL A 46 4.56 7.30 -7.30
C VAL A 46 4.62 5.98 -6.51
N CYS A 47 4.27 6.00 -5.23
CA CYS A 47 4.25 4.79 -4.40
C CYS A 47 3.18 3.81 -4.85
N ARG A 48 2.01 4.30 -5.28
CA ARG A 48 0.94 3.46 -5.84
C ARG A 48 1.37 2.77 -7.14
N LEU A 49 2.13 3.44 -8.01
CA LEU A 49 2.66 2.82 -9.23
C LEU A 49 3.81 1.82 -8.95
N THR A 50 4.44 1.91 -7.78
CA THR A 50 5.64 1.12 -7.45
C THR A 50 5.33 -0.11 -6.63
N TYR A 51 4.40 -0.01 -5.67
CA TYR A 51 4.15 -1.06 -4.68
C TYR A 51 2.76 -1.69 -4.84
N PRO A 52 2.65 -3.02 -4.70
CA PRO A 52 1.37 -3.71 -4.70
C PRO A 52 0.46 -3.21 -3.58
N HIS A 53 -0.76 -2.83 -3.94
CA HIS A 53 -1.75 -2.29 -3.01
C HIS A 53 -3.15 -2.44 -3.60
N GLN A 54 -4.14 -2.28 -2.73
CA GLN A 54 -5.53 -2.06 -3.11
C GLN A 54 -5.92 -0.62 -2.72
N GLU A 55 -6.44 0.14 -3.68
CA GLU A 55 -7.04 1.45 -3.39
C GLU A 55 -8.37 1.26 -2.67
N VAL A 56 -8.56 1.99 -1.57
CA VAL A 56 -9.84 1.99 -0.85
C VAL A 56 -10.71 3.05 -1.53
N GLN A 57 -11.54 2.62 -2.48
CA GLN A 57 -12.55 3.52 -3.04
C GLN A 57 -13.53 3.88 -1.92
N ALA A 58 -13.57 5.16 -1.54
CA ALA A 58 -14.69 5.67 -0.77
C ALA A 58 -15.93 5.57 -1.68
N GLU A 59 -16.86 4.67 -1.35
CA GLU A 59 -18.18 4.65 -1.99
C GLU A 59 -18.79 6.07 -1.82
N ALA A 60 -19.18 6.67 -2.95
CA ALA A 60 -19.68 8.04 -3.05
C ALA A 60 -21.09 8.21 -2.49
#